data_AF-A0A2W5Z621-F1
#
_entry.id   AF-A0A2W5Z621-F1
#
_cell.length_a   1.000
_cell.length_b   1.000
_cell.length_c   1.000
_cell.angle_alpha   90.00
_cell.angle_beta   90.00
_cell.angle_gamma   90.00
#
_symmetry.space_group_name_H-M   'P 1'
#
loop_
_entity.id
_entity.type
_entity.pdbx_description
1 polymer ?
#
loop_
_entity_poly.entity_id
_entity_poly.type
_entity_poly.pdbx_seq_one_letter_code
_entity_poly.pdbx_strand_id
1 'polypeptide(L)'
;MKLAGTVADTVTISLPPQATEAEVAERIGWLRDSAGGRADEIELNLNLAAVGDAPTRWLAGMGLQPRDLHAAGSPMALWGSTDDMCEQLERRREKLGVSYWSVPAATAGLLAPVIALLGGR
;
A
#
# COMPACT_ATOMS: atom_id res chain seq x y z
N MET A 1 16.93 -4.84 6.68
CA MET A 1 15.69 -4.76 7.47
C MET A 1 15.86 -5.09 8.96
N LYS A 2 16.98 -5.70 9.40
CA LYS A 2 17.19 -6.11 10.80
C LYS A 2 17.04 -4.99 11.85
N LEU A 3 17.48 -3.76 11.54
CA LEU A 3 17.40 -2.61 12.46
C LEU A 3 15.99 -2.01 12.56
N ALA A 4 15.23 -2.01 11.45
CA ALA A 4 13.85 -1.51 11.45
C ALA A 4 12.94 -2.40 12.30
N GLY A 5 13.08 -3.73 12.19
CA GLY A 5 12.29 -4.68 12.98
C GLY A 5 12.64 -4.71 14.48
N THR A 6 13.73 -4.09 14.93
CA THR A 6 14.13 -4.07 16.35
C THR A 6 13.76 -2.80 17.10
N VAL A 7 13.41 -1.71 16.42
CA VAL A 7 13.15 -0.41 17.07
C VAL A 7 11.92 0.30 16.51
N ALA A 8 11.55 0.09 15.24
CA ALA A 8 10.45 0.83 14.65
C ALA A 8 9.09 0.24 15.02
N ASP A 9 8.17 1.10 15.45
CA ASP A 9 6.76 0.75 15.68
C ASP A 9 6.00 0.63 14.35
N THR A 10 6.45 1.35 13.31
CA THR A 10 5.89 1.26 11.95
C THR A 10 6.99 1.01 10.92
N VAL A 11 6.80 0.05 10.03
CA VAL A 11 7.71 -0.27 8.92
C VAL A 11 7.02 -0.06 7.58
N THR A 12 7.65 0.72 6.71
CA THR A 12 7.18 0.88 5.32
C THR A 12 7.73 -0.23 4.44
N ILE A 13 6.84 -0.93 3.73
CA ILE A 13 7.21 -1.91 2.71
C ILE A 13 7.51 -1.18 1.41
N SER A 14 8.78 -1.25 0.98
CA SER A 14 9.25 -0.57 -0.23
C SER A 14 9.61 -1.58 -1.32
N LEU A 15 8.90 -1.48 -2.44
CA LEU A 15 9.06 -2.27 -3.66
C LEU A 15 8.77 -1.35 -4.87
N PRO A 16 9.13 -1.73 -6.11
CA PRO A 16 8.73 -0.99 -7.29
C PRO A 16 7.19 -0.84 -7.38
N PRO A 17 6.67 0.26 -7.96
CA PRO A 17 5.23 0.51 -8.04
C PRO A 17 4.41 -0.64 -8.63
N GLN A 18 4.98 -1.32 -9.63
CA GLN A 18 4.37 -2.43 -10.34
C GLN A 18 4.55 -3.80 -9.65
N ALA A 19 5.13 -3.85 -8.45
CA ALA A 19 5.23 -5.08 -7.70
C ALA A 19 3.84 -5.65 -7.42
N THR A 20 3.71 -6.96 -7.62
CA THR A 20 2.48 -7.72 -7.43
C THR A 20 2.12 -7.84 -5.95
N GLU A 21 0.86 -8.17 -5.65
CA GLU A 21 0.42 -8.47 -4.28
C GLU A 21 1.23 -9.64 -3.65
N ALA A 22 1.65 -10.61 -4.47
CA ALA A 22 2.46 -11.75 -4.03
C ALA A 22 3.89 -11.34 -3.63
N GLU A 23 4.55 -10.49 -4.42
CA GLU A 23 5.89 -9.98 -4.08
C GLU A 23 5.87 -9.11 -2.81
N VAL A 24 4.79 -8.35 -2.63
CA VAL A 24 4.57 -7.57 -1.40
C VAL A 24 4.37 -8.50 -0.20
N ALA A 25 3.54 -9.55 -0.34
CA ALA A 25 3.34 -10.54 0.71
C ALA A 25 4.64 -11.28 1.08
N GLU A 26 5.44 -11.67 0.09
CA GLU A 26 6.75 -12.29 0.30
C GLU A 26 7.68 -11.37 1.10
N ARG A 27 7.75 -10.08 0.73
CA ARG A 27 8.56 -9.10 1.46
C ARG A 27 8.10 -8.93 2.92
N ILE A 28 6.79 -8.94 3.14
CA ILE A 28 6.20 -8.87 4.49
C ILE A 28 6.57 -10.12 5.28
N GLY A 29 6.49 -11.31 4.68
CA GLY A 29 6.93 -12.56 5.30
C GLY A 29 8.38 -12.48 5.78
N TRP A 30 9.30 -12.04 4.92
CA TRP A 30 10.71 -11.88 5.30
C TRP A 30 10.92 -10.88 6.46
N LEU A 31 10.14 -9.80 6.50
CA LEU A 31 10.17 -8.84 7.60
C LEU A 31 9.72 -9.50 8.90
N ARG A 32 8.59 -10.22 8.89
CA ARG A 32 8.03 -10.90 10.06
C ARG A 32 9.01 -11.95 10.60
N ASP A 33 9.57 -12.78 9.72
CA ASP A 33 10.59 -13.78 10.08
C ASP A 33 11.82 -13.12 10.73
N SER A 34 12.25 -11.97 10.21
CA SER A 34 13.39 -11.22 10.74
C SER A 34 13.10 -10.51 12.07
N ALA A 35 11.85 -10.18 12.34
CA ALA A 35 11.41 -9.48 13.55
C ALA A 35 11.20 -10.42 14.75
N GLY A 36 11.01 -11.72 14.51
CA GLY A 36 10.84 -12.73 15.56
C GLY A 36 9.65 -12.42 16.47
N GLY A 37 9.85 -12.44 17.78
CA GLY A 37 8.77 -12.26 18.76
C GLY A 37 8.04 -10.91 18.71
N ARG A 38 8.61 -9.90 18.05
CA ARG A 38 7.96 -8.58 17.85
C ARG A 38 7.20 -8.49 16.54
N ALA A 39 7.13 -9.56 15.76
CA ALA A 39 6.49 -9.57 14.46
C ALA A 39 5.08 -8.97 14.54
N ASP A 40 4.26 -9.35 15.52
CA ASP A 40 2.87 -8.85 15.62
C ASP A 40 2.75 -7.41 16.15
N GLU A 41 3.80 -6.85 16.73
CA GLU A 41 3.82 -5.46 17.22
C GLU A 41 4.10 -4.45 16.11
N ILE A 42 4.69 -4.88 15.00
CA ILE A 42 5.09 -3.99 13.91
C ILE A 42 3.86 -3.64 13.05
N GLU A 43 3.53 -2.35 13.03
CA GLU A 43 2.55 -1.81 12.10
C GLU A 43 3.16 -1.66 10.70
N LEU A 44 2.41 -1.99 9.66
CA LEU A 44 2.91 -1.94 8.28
C LEU A 44 2.32 -0.75 7.53
N ASN A 45 3.18 0.01 6.86
CA ASN A 45 2.79 1.07 5.94
C ASN A 45 3.09 0.66 4.49
N LEU A 46 2.17 0.97 3.57
CA LEU A 46 2.39 0.83 2.13
C LEU A 46 2.21 2.19 1.43
N ASN A 47 3.15 2.54 0.55
CA ASN A 47 3.02 3.74 -0.26
C ASN A 47 2.12 3.45 -1.47
N LEU A 48 1.01 4.17 -1.60
CA LEU A 48 0.27 4.19 -2.85
C LEU A 48 1.05 5.00 -3.89
N ALA A 49 1.12 4.47 -5.09
CA ALA A 49 1.72 5.08 -6.27
C ALA A 49 0.67 5.73 -7.18
N ALA A 50 -0.59 5.25 -7.10
CA ALA A 50 -1.72 5.77 -7.87
C ALA A 50 -3.05 5.59 -7.11
N VAL A 51 -3.95 6.54 -7.30
CA VAL A 51 -5.36 6.47 -6.85
C VAL A 51 -6.23 6.84 -8.04
N GLY A 52 -7.07 5.90 -8.47
CA GLY A 52 -7.76 5.99 -9.76
C GLY A 52 -6.79 6.07 -10.93
N ASP A 53 -7.25 6.65 -12.04
CA ASP A 53 -6.48 6.81 -13.27
C ASP A 53 -5.62 8.07 -13.30
N ALA A 54 -5.50 8.80 -12.18
CA ALA A 54 -4.75 10.04 -12.12
C ALA A 54 -3.24 9.79 -12.24
N PRO A 55 -2.56 10.27 -13.31
CA PRO A 55 -1.12 10.12 -13.42
C PRO A 55 -0.42 11.00 -12.39
N THR A 56 0.61 10.47 -11.73
CA THR A 56 1.49 11.26 -10.86
C THR A 56 2.81 11.56 -11.59
N ARG A 57 3.39 12.75 -11.37
CA ARG A 57 4.68 13.12 -12.00
C ARG A 57 5.79 12.14 -11.65
N TRP A 58 5.78 11.61 -10.42
CA TRP A 58 6.74 10.61 -9.97
C TRP A 58 6.59 9.30 -10.75
N LEU A 59 5.37 8.77 -10.88
CA LEU A 59 5.12 7.53 -11.63
C LEU A 59 5.46 7.70 -13.12
N ALA A 60 5.08 8.83 -13.72
CA ALA A 60 5.42 9.16 -15.09
C ALA A 60 6.94 9.29 -15.30
N GLY A 61 7.67 9.82 -14.31
CA GLY A 61 9.14 9.89 -14.33
C GLY A 61 9.82 8.52 -14.33
N MET A 62 9.12 7.47 -13.90
CA MET A 62 9.57 6.06 -14.00
C MET A 62 9.13 5.40 -15.32
N GLY A 63 8.47 6.13 -16.23
CA GLY A 63 7.91 5.58 -17.47
C GLY A 63 6.65 4.74 -17.27
N LEU A 64 5.99 4.86 -16.12
CA LEU A 64 4.80 4.09 -15.74
C LEU A 64 3.53 4.93 -15.76
N GLN A 65 2.39 4.27 -15.87
CA GLN A 65 1.05 4.82 -15.79
C GLN A 65 0.21 4.01 -14.78
N PRO A 66 -0.87 4.59 -14.21
CA PRO A 66 -1.75 3.87 -13.27
C PRO A 66 -2.27 2.53 -13.82
N ARG A 67 -2.58 2.45 -15.12
CA ARG A 67 -2.99 1.22 -15.79
C ARG A 67 -1.95 0.09 -15.73
N ASP A 68 -0.65 0.43 -15.71
CA ASP A 68 0.42 -0.57 -15.68
C ASP A 68 0.44 -1.25 -14.31
N LEU A 69 0.16 -0.51 -13.24
CA LEU A 69 0.03 -1.01 -11.87
C LEU A 69 -1.23 -1.86 -11.72
N HIS A 70 -2.34 -1.42 -12.34
CA HIS A 70 -3.57 -2.19 -12.37
C HIS A 70 -3.37 -3.53 -13.11
N ALA A 71 -2.73 -3.52 -14.27
CA ALA A 71 -2.41 -4.73 -15.03
C ALA A 71 -1.49 -5.70 -14.25
N ALA A 72 -0.58 -5.16 -13.44
CA ALA A 72 0.28 -5.96 -12.55
C ALA A 72 -0.44 -6.45 -11.28
N GLY A 73 -1.68 -6.02 -11.01
CA GLY A 73 -2.37 -6.32 -9.76
C GLY A 73 -1.67 -5.74 -8.53
N SER A 74 -1.00 -4.59 -8.67
CA SER A 74 -0.20 -3.98 -7.61
C SER A 74 -1.08 -3.46 -6.47
N PRO A 75 -0.78 -3.78 -5.19
CA PRO A 75 -1.49 -3.23 -4.05
C PRO A 75 -1.11 -1.76 -3.77
N MET A 76 -0.18 -1.18 -4.54
CA MET A 76 0.18 0.24 -4.48
C MET A 76 -0.74 1.12 -5.34
N ALA A 77 -1.72 0.55 -6.04
CA ALA A 77 -2.75 1.30 -6.73
C ALA A 77 -4.13 1.05 -6.10
N LEU A 78 -5.00 2.05 -6.16
CA LEU A 78 -6.43 1.89 -5.92
C LEU A 78 -7.18 2.21 -7.21
N TRP A 79 -8.17 1.39 -7.56
CA TRP A 79 -8.92 1.53 -8.81
C TRP A 79 -10.42 1.32 -8.58
N GLY A 80 -11.24 1.74 -9.53
CA GLY A 80 -12.70 1.58 -9.46
C GLY A 80 -13.42 2.71 -8.72
N SER A 81 -14.62 2.40 -8.24
CA SER A 81 -15.46 3.29 -7.44
C SER A 81 -14.89 3.49 -6.03
N THR A 82 -15.46 4.44 -5.28
CA THR A 82 -15.08 4.66 -3.87
C THR A 82 -15.29 3.41 -3.03
N ASP A 83 -16.37 2.66 -3.24
CA ASP A 83 -16.63 1.38 -2.58
C ASP A 83 -15.56 0.34 -2.94
N ASP A 84 -15.22 0.19 -4.23
CA ASP A 84 -14.16 -0.73 -4.67
C ASP A 84 -12.82 -0.42 -3.99
N MET A 85 -12.49 0.87 -3.82
CA MET A 85 -11.27 1.30 -3.15
C MET A 85 -11.29 0.98 -1.65
N CYS A 86 -12.44 1.12 -0.97
CA CYS A 86 -12.59 0.73 0.43
C CYS A 86 -12.38 -0.77 0.60
N GLU A 87 -13.04 -1.59 -0.22
CA GLU A 87 -12.91 -3.05 -0.19
C GLU A 87 -11.47 -3.50 -0.47
N GLN A 88 -10.78 -2.83 -1.40
CA GLN A 88 -9.36 -3.09 -1.66
C GLN A 88 -8.50 -2.84 -0.42
N LEU A 89 -8.72 -1.73 0.29
CA LEU A 89 -7.95 -1.39 1.49
C LEU A 89 -8.23 -2.38 2.64
N GLU A 90 -9.49 -2.72 2.87
CA GLU A 90 -9.91 -3.71 3.88
C GLU A 90 -9.31 -5.09 3.58
N ARG A 91 -9.44 -5.57 2.33
CA ARG A 91 -8.84 -6.85 1.90
C ARG A 91 -7.33 -6.85 2.10
N ARG A 92 -6.64 -5.75 1.80
CA ARG A 92 -5.18 -5.62 1.99
C ARG A 92 -4.82 -5.60 3.48
N ARG A 93 -5.62 -4.97 4.33
CA ARG A 93 -5.46 -5.04 5.79
C ARG A 93 -5.55 -6.48 6.27
N GLU A 94 -6.59 -7.21 5.85
CA GLU A 94 -6.80 -8.60 6.25
C GLU A 94 -5.72 -9.54 5.73
N LYS A 95 -5.37 -9.44 4.44
CA LYS A 95 -4.43 -10.38 3.79
C LYS A 95 -2.96 -10.07 4.03
N LEU A 96 -2.59 -8.79 4.06
CA LEU A 96 -1.19 -8.36 4.13
C LEU A 96 -0.82 -7.79 5.51
N GLY A 97 -1.80 -7.52 6.38
CA GLY A 97 -1.54 -6.87 7.67
C GLY A 97 -1.13 -5.39 7.55
N VAL A 98 -1.50 -4.71 6.45
CA VAL A 98 -1.18 -3.29 6.25
C VAL A 98 -2.08 -2.42 7.13
N SER A 99 -1.45 -1.62 7.99
CA SER A 99 -2.12 -0.71 8.92
C SER A 99 -2.29 0.70 8.34
N TYR A 100 -1.28 1.17 7.61
CA TYR A 100 -1.23 2.53 7.06
C TYR A 100 -1.02 2.54 5.55
N TRP A 101 -1.57 3.56 4.91
CA TRP A 101 -1.26 3.91 3.53
C TRP A 101 -0.80 5.35 3.44
N SER A 102 0.35 5.54 2.82
CA SER A 102 0.85 6.86 2.47
C SER A 102 0.50 7.15 1.02
N VAL A 103 0.06 8.38 0.73
CA VAL A 103 -0.37 8.75 -0.62
C VAL A 103 0.38 9.95 -1.17
N PRO A 104 0.57 10.04 -2.50
CA PRO A 104 1.07 11.25 -3.12
C PRO A 104 0.12 12.40 -2.83
N ALA A 105 0.65 13.54 -2.37
CA ALA A 105 -0.18 14.71 -2.04
C ALA A 105 -1.08 15.15 -3.20
N ALA A 106 -0.60 15.01 -4.44
CA ALA A 106 -1.35 15.32 -5.65
C ALA A 106 -2.63 14.48 -5.84
N THR A 107 -2.70 13.30 -5.24
CA THR A 107 -3.87 12.40 -5.32
C THR A 107 -4.62 12.29 -4.00
N ALA A 108 -4.21 13.01 -2.95
CA ALA A 108 -4.83 12.92 -1.63
C ALA A 108 -6.32 13.31 -1.63
N GLY A 109 -6.70 14.30 -2.45
CA GLY A 109 -8.10 14.71 -2.60
C GLY A 109 -9.02 13.60 -3.12
N LEU A 110 -8.50 12.63 -3.87
CA LEU A 110 -9.25 11.49 -4.38
C LEU A 110 -9.59 10.47 -3.28
N LEU A 111 -8.85 10.49 -2.17
CA LEU A 111 -9.13 9.64 -1.01
C LEU A 111 -10.11 10.23 -0.02
N ALA A 112 -10.41 11.53 -0.08
CA ALA A 112 -11.38 12.14 0.83
C ALA A 112 -12.73 11.38 0.93
N PRO A 113 -13.39 10.99 -0.19
CA PRO A 113 -14.61 10.20 -0.12
C PRO A 113 -14.39 8.78 0.41
N VAL A 114 -13.25 8.16 0.10
CA VAL A 114 -12.87 6.81 0.60
C VAL A 114 -12.72 6.82 2.12
N ILE A 115 -12.02 7.83 2.65
CA ILE A 115 -11.80 8.00 4.09
C ILE A 115 -13.13 8.26 4.81
N ALA A 116 -14.00 9.11 4.25
CA ALA A 116 -15.31 9.39 4.84
C ALA A 116 -16.18 8.13 4.92
N LEU A 117 -16.14 7.28 3.89
CA LEU A 117 -16.88 6.03 3.86
C LEU A 117 -16.30 5.00 4.84
N LEU A 118 -14.98 4.84 4.91
CA LEU A 118 -14.32 3.95 5.86
C LEU A 118 -14.53 4.38 7.32
N GLY A 119 -14.58 5.69 7.61
CA GLY A 119 -14.84 6.19 8.96
C GLY A 119 -16.28 6.00 9.44
N GLY A 120 -17.21 5.66 8.54
CA GLY A 120 -18.59 5.32 8.85
C GLY A 120 -18.87 3.81 8.92
N ARG A 121 -17.85 2.98 8.69
CA ARG A 121 -17.89 1.51 8.79
C ARG A 121 -17.23 1.06 10.09
#